data_AF-A0A357BSQ0-F1
#
_entry.id   AF-A0A357BSQ0-F1
#
_cell.length_a   1.000
_cell.length_b   1.000
_cell.length_c   1.000
_cell.angle_alpha   90.00
_cell.angle_beta   90.00
_cell.angle_gamma   90.00
#
_symmetry.space_group_name_H-M   'P 1'
#
loop_
_entity.id
_entity.type
_entity.pdbx_description
1 polymer ?
#
loop_
_entity_poly.entity_id
_entity_poly.type
_entity_poly.pdbx_seq_one_letter_code
_entity_poly.pdbx_strand_id
1 'polypeptide(L)'
;MKPKEALKIAPPPSPEEKAVSPYDIIICRAGTTGCPHAIINPKPIAEKIEALLDKLGLGEHIKAKAKGKLLYHMKFKVALAGCPNSCPQPQIKIFGISGQAKPIATDSPCVECMKCVEICKEDGAVQIIDAKPVFDYNLCVFCEDCAKVCPTESIVIEKKGAKVMANGKLGRHPKIANVLKEFATEDEIYEVLKDVAEEYMNQK
;
A
#
# COMPACT_ATOMS: atom_id res chain seq x y z
N MET A 1 6.27 -20.41 35.12
CA MET A 1 5.65 -20.02 33.82
C MET A 1 4.21 -19.62 34.10
N LYS A 2 3.79 -18.40 33.72
CA LYS A 2 2.36 -18.07 33.72
C LYS A 2 1.64 -19.02 32.76
N PRO A 3 0.47 -19.58 33.11
CA PRO A 3 -0.30 -20.39 32.17
C PRO A 3 -0.58 -19.54 30.94
N LYS A 4 -0.26 -20.05 29.74
CA LYS A 4 -0.63 -19.40 28.49
C LYS A 4 -2.15 -19.32 28.47
N GLU A 5 -2.69 -18.10 28.45
CA GLU A 5 -4.10 -17.90 28.14
C GLU A 5 -4.43 -18.63 26.84
N ALA A 6 -5.52 -19.39 26.86
CA ALA A 6 -6.00 -20.07 25.67
C ALA A 6 -6.19 -19.03 24.56
N LEU A 7 -5.67 -19.34 23.37
CA LEU A 7 -5.81 -18.49 22.20
C LEU A 7 -7.32 -18.29 21.94
N LYS A 8 -7.83 -17.07 22.16
CA LYS A 8 -9.23 -16.75 21.87
C LYS A 8 -9.40 -16.70 20.34
N ILE A 9 -9.85 -17.81 19.75
CA ILE A 9 -10.19 -17.85 18.33
C ILE A 9 -11.51 -17.11 18.19
N ALA A 10 -11.49 -15.95 17.52
CA ALA A 10 -12.71 -15.24 17.20
C ALA A 10 -13.59 -16.12 16.29
N PRO A 11 -14.91 -16.22 16.55
CA PRO A 11 -15.80 -16.93 15.63
C PRO A 11 -15.73 -16.27 14.25
N PRO A 12 -15.85 -17.07 13.16
CA PRO A 12 -15.88 -16.49 11.83
C PRO A 12 -17.06 -15.50 11.74
N PRO A 13 -16.91 -14.36 11.05
CA PRO A 13 -17.98 -13.38 10.93
C PRO A 13 -19.23 -14.01 10.32
N SER A 14 -20.40 -13.54 10.73
CA SER A 14 -21.69 -14.06 10.29
C SER A 14 -21.86 -13.90 8.77
N PRO A 15 -22.69 -14.73 8.11
CA PRO A 15 -22.94 -14.60 6.69
C PRO A 15 -23.60 -13.28 6.26
N GLU A 16 -24.25 -12.58 7.19
CA GLU A 16 -24.92 -11.29 6.99
C GLU A 16 -23.92 -10.13 7.07
N GLU A 17 -22.96 -10.20 8.00
CA GLU A 17 -21.85 -9.24 8.13
C GLU A 17 -20.94 -9.23 6.88
N LYS A 18 -20.91 -10.33 6.13
CA LYS A 18 -20.02 -10.51 4.96
C LYS A 18 -20.55 -9.91 3.66
N ALA A 19 -21.83 -9.48 3.57
CA ALA A 19 -22.53 -9.36 2.28
C ALA A 19 -23.25 -8.01 2.00
N VAL A 20 -22.71 -6.86 2.44
CA VAL A 20 -23.35 -5.56 2.11
C VAL A 20 -22.74 -4.89 0.86
N SER A 21 -21.41 -4.86 0.75
CA SER A 21 -20.72 -4.18 -0.37
C SER A 21 -20.09 -5.17 -1.37
N PRO A 22 -20.18 -4.92 -2.70
CA PRO A 22 -19.44 -5.65 -3.74
C PRO A 22 -17.93 -5.44 -3.65
N TYR A 23 -17.48 -4.50 -2.81
CA TYR A 23 -16.08 -4.19 -2.59
C TYR A 23 -15.61 -4.63 -1.21
N ASP A 24 -14.32 -4.94 -1.11
CA ASP A 24 -13.58 -5.14 0.14
C ASP A 24 -12.42 -4.15 0.13
N ILE A 25 -12.67 -2.91 0.58
CA ILE A 25 -11.69 -1.83 0.62
C ILE A 25 -11.14 -1.72 2.04
N ILE A 26 -9.84 -2.01 2.20
CA ILE A 26 -9.18 -2.00 3.50
C ILE A 26 -8.08 -0.94 3.50
N ILE A 27 -8.09 -0.08 4.51
CA ILE A 27 -7.02 0.91 4.73
C ILE A 27 -6.26 0.60 6.03
N CYS A 28 -5.01 1.03 6.11
CA CYS A 28 -4.23 0.92 7.35
C CYS A 28 -4.50 2.07 8.33
N ARG A 29 -3.89 1.99 9.51
CA ARG A 29 -4.01 2.98 10.59
C ARG A 29 -3.66 4.41 10.16
N ALA A 30 -2.82 4.59 9.14
CA ALA A 30 -2.47 5.90 8.60
C ALA A 30 -3.70 6.73 8.20
N GLY A 31 -4.76 6.09 7.68
CA GLY A 31 -6.00 6.76 7.30
C GLY A 31 -7.09 6.76 8.38
N THR A 32 -6.84 6.19 9.56
CA THR A 32 -7.83 6.15 10.65
C THR A 32 -7.37 6.91 11.88
N THR A 33 -6.49 6.34 12.69
CA THR A 33 -6.02 6.93 13.96
C THR A 33 -4.61 7.51 13.88
N GLY A 34 -4.01 7.55 12.69
CA GLY A 34 -2.66 8.07 12.44
C GLY A 34 -1.55 7.03 12.66
N CYS A 35 -0.43 7.20 11.96
CA CYS A 35 0.74 6.33 12.04
C CYS A 35 2.04 7.12 11.78
N PRO A 36 3.10 6.96 12.59
CA PRO A 36 4.37 7.70 12.41
C PRO A 36 5.14 7.33 11.13
N HIS A 37 4.82 6.19 10.53
CA HIS A 37 5.41 5.74 9.27
C HIS A 37 4.62 6.20 8.03
N ALA A 38 3.49 6.89 8.20
CA ALA A 38 2.65 7.29 7.08
C ALA A 38 3.37 8.31 6.19
N ILE A 39 3.49 7.97 4.90
CA ILE A 39 4.00 8.86 3.85
C ILE A 39 2.83 9.57 3.16
N ILE A 40 1.72 8.85 2.95
CA ILE A 40 0.46 9.35 2.39
C ILE A 40 -0.70 9.01 3.33
N ASN A 41 -1.81 9.75 3.20
CA ASN A 41 -3.07 9.44 3.87
C ASN A 41 -3.98 8.61 2.94
N PRO A 42 -4.21 7.31 3.20
CA PRO A 42 -5.00 6.47 2.29
C PRO A 42 -6.51 6.72 2.36
N LYS A 43 -7.04 7.43 3.37
CA LYS A 43 -8.49 7.55 3.57
C LYS A 43 -9.20 8.35 2.46
N PRO A 44 -8.79 9.58 2.09
CA PRO A 44 -9.43 10.32 1.00
C PRO A 44 -9.33 9.59 -0.34
N ILE A 45 -8.24 8.85 -0.54
CA ILE A 45 -8.05 8.02 -1.74
C ILE A 45 -9.06 6.88 -1.76
N ALA A 46 -9.30 6.21 -0.64
CA ALA A 46 -10.29 5.14 -0.51
C ALA A 46 -11.71 5.60 -0.87
N GLU A 47 -12.12 6.75 -0.33
CA GLU A 47 -13.44 7.34 -0.55
C GLU A 47 -13.67 7.66 -2.04
N LYS A 48 -12.66 8.24 -2.70
CA LYS A 48 -12.69 8.51 -4.15
C LYS A 48 -12.66 7.21 -4.98
N ILE A 49 -11.92 6.19 -4.55
CA ILE A 49 -11.87 4.88 -5.21
C ILE A 49 -13.27 4.23 -5.20
N GLU A 50 -13.94 4.19 -4.05
CA GLU A 50 -15.29 3.61 -3.96
C GLU A 50 -16.27 4.31 -4.90
N ALA A 51 -16.30 5.65 -4.87
CA ALA A 51 -17.15 6.44 -5.76
C ALA A 51 -16.84 6.22 -7.26
N LEU A 52 -15.57 6.04 -7.60
CA LEU A 52 -15.15 5.75 -8.98
C LEU A 52 -15.59 4.36 -9.43
N LEU A 53 -15.43 3.34 -8.57
CA LEU A 53 -15.88 1.97 -8.88
C LEU A 53 -17.39 1.89 -9.09
N ASP A 54 -18.17 2.63 -8.28
CA ASP A 54 -19.62 2.76 -8.47
C ASP A 54 -19.96 3.46 -9.78
N LYS A 55 -19.27 4.55 -10.12
CA LYS A 55 -19.47 5.25 -11.39
C LYS A 55 -19.17 4.37 -12.62
N LEU A 56 -18.23 3.42 -12.49
CA LEU A 56 -17.89 2.47 -13.55
C LEU A 56 -18.89 1.30 -13.66
N GLY A 57 -19.84 1.17 -12.75
CA GLY A 57 -20.81 0.07 -12.74
C GLY A 57 -20.22 -1.29 -12.31
N LEU A 58 -19.05 -1.28 -11.66
CA LEU A 58 -18.35 -2.52 -11.27
C LEU A 58 -19.16 -3.29 -10.22
N GLY A 59 -19.81 -2.58 -9.30
CA GLY A 59 -20.64 -3.17 -8.26
C GLY A 59 -21.81 -3.98 -8.84
N GLU A 60 -22.51 -3.42 -9.82
CA GLU A 60 -23.60 -4.07 -10.57
C GLU A 60 -23.09 -5.30 -11.31
N HIS A 61 -21.94 -5.19 -11.98
CA HIS A 61 -21.32 -6.30 -12.69
C HIS A 61 -21.02 -7.49 -11.76
N ILE A 62 -20.47 -7.22 -10.57
CA ILE A 62 -20.18 -8.27 -9.57
C ILE A 62 -21.48 -8.89 -9.04
N LYS A 63 -22.49 -8.07 -8.76
CA LYS A 63 -23.80 -8.52 -8.27
C LYS A 63 -24.54 -9.35 -9.32
N ALA A 64 -24.45 -9.02 -10.61
CA ALA A 64 -25.07 -9.78 -11.69
C ALA A 64 -24.53 -11.22 -11.80
N LYS A 65 -23.27 -11.44 -11.41
CA LYS A 65 -22.67 -12.78 -11.31
C LYS A 65 -23.10 -13.54 -10.04
N ALA A 66 -23.73 -12.88 -9.06
CA ALA A 66 -24.19 -13.50 -7.84
C ALA A 66 -25.53 -14.23 -8.04
N LYS A 67 -25.59 -15.52 -7.67
CA LYS A 67 -26.82 -16.31 -7.69
C LYS A 67 -27.67 -16.03 -6.44
N GLY A 68 -28.13 -14.80 -6.30
CA GLY A 68 -28.96 -14.33 -5.17
C GLY A 68 -28.20 -13.94 -3.90
N LYS A 69 -26.98 -14.47 -3.68
CA LYS A 69 -26.14 -14.09 -2.53
C LYS A 69 -24.74 -13.69 -2.97
N LEU A 70 -24.31 -12.50 -2.54
CA LEU A 70 -22.94 -12.03 -2.73
C LEU A 70 -22.01 -12.74 -1.72
N LEU A 71 -21.01 -13.45 -2.23
CA LEU A 71 -20.02 -14.16 -1.41
C LEU A 71 -18.71 -13.37 -1.34
N TYR A 72 -17.98 -13.50 -0.23
CA TYR A 72 -16.73 -12.75 0.00
C TYR A 72 -15.67 -12.94 -1.11
N HIS A 73 -15.54 -14.14 -1.67
CA HIS A 73 -14.59 -14.40 -2.74
C HIS A 73 -14.95 -13.70 -4.05
N MET A 74 -16.19 -13.24 -4.23
CA MET A 74 -16.66 -12.49 -5.40
C MET A 74 -16.33 -11.00 -5.32
N LYS A 75 -16.04 -10.48 -4.12
CA LYS A 75 -15.79 -9.06 -3.92
C LYS A 75 -14.53 -8.59 -4.65
N PHE A 76 -14.59 -7.38 -5.19
CA PHE A 76 -13.41 -6.67 -5.69
C PHE A 76 -12.60 -6.14 -4.50
N LYS A 77 -11.38 -6.67 -4.33
CA LYS A 77 -10.59 -6.43 -3.12
C LYS A 77 -9.55 -5.35 -3.38
N VAL A 78 -9.59 -4.31 -2.57
CA VAL A 78 -8.69 -3.16 -2.60
C VAL A 78 -7.99 -3.03 -1.26
N ALA A 79 -6.68 -2.78 -1.25
CA ALA A 79 -5.98 -2.42 -0.03
C ALA A 79 -5.09 -1.20 -0.22
N LEU A 80 -5.16 -0.23 0.69
CA LEU A 80 -4.42 1.02 0.60
C LEU A 80 -3.57 1.22 1.85
N ALA A 81 -2.26 1.25 1.68
CA ALA A 81 -1.29 1.47 2.73
C ALA A 81 -0.66 2.86 2.61
N GLY A 82 -0.53 3.56 3.74
CA GLY A 82 0.13 4.85 3.80
C GLY A 82 1.66 4.81 3.61
N CYS A 83 2.29 3.63 3.61
CA CYS A 83 3.74 3.47 3.53
C CYS A 83 4.16 2.06 3.06
N PRO A 84 5.46 1.79 2.84
CA PRO A 84 5.96 0.53 2.31
C PRO A 84 5.74 -0.68 3.23
N ASN A 85 5.53 -0.47 4.55
CA ASN A 85 5.20 -1.55 5.48
C ASN A 85 3.90 -2.30 5.12
N SER A 86 3.03 -1.68 4.31
CA SER A 86 1.98 -2.39 3.60
C SER A 86 1.06 -3.24 4.50
N CYS A 87 0.71 -2.74 5.68
CA CYS A 87 -0.11 -3.45 6.68
C CYS A 87 -1.41 -4.10 6.17
N PRO A 88 -2.19 -3.52 5.21
CA PRO A 88 -3.41 -4.14 4.70
C PRO A 88 -3.15 -5.11 3.54
N GLN A 89 -1.88 -5.43 3.27
CA GLN A 89 -1.41 -6.43 2.30
C GLN A 89 -1.84 -6.14 0.84
N PRO A 90 -1.59 -4.94 0.29
CA PRO A 90 -1.90 -4.59 -1.11
C PRO A 90 -1.28 -5.54 -2.14
N GLN A 91 -0.14 -6.17 -1.84
CA GLN A 91 0.56 -7.09 -2.74
C GLN A 91 -0.24 -8.34 -3.11
N ILE A 92 -1.35 -8.63 -2.41
CA ILE A 92 -2.17 -9.83 -2.64
C ILE A 92 -3.63 -9.49 -2.96
N LYS A 93 -3.92 -8.23 -3.29
CA LYS A 93 -5.25 -7.74 -3.65
C LYS A 93 -5.34 -7.46 -5.15
N ILE A 94 -6.57 -7.31 -5.63
CA ILE A 94 -6.83 -7.05 -7.06
C ILE A 94 -6.27 -5.68 -7.44
N PHE A 95 -6.44 -4.70 -6.56
CA PHE A 95 -5.83 -3.38 -6.65
C PHE A 95 -5.28 -2.99 -5.29
N GLY A 96 -4.16 -2.30 -5.24
CA GLY A 96 -3.67 -1.76 -4.00
C GLY A 96 -2.56 -0.74 -4.19
N ILE A 97 -2.37 0.06 -3.15
CA ILE A 97 -1.30 1.06 -3.12
C ILE A 97 -0.48 0.98 -1.84
N SER A 98 0.78 1.39 -1.94
CA SER A 98 1.63 1.68 -0.78
C SER A 98 2.32 3.03 -0.97
N GLY A 99 2.26 3.92 0.03
CA GLY A 99 3.00 5.18 -0.01
C GLY A 99 4.50 4.98 -0.17
N GLN A 100 5.15 5.85 -0.95
CA GLN A 100 6.59 5.88 -1.21
C GLN A 100 7.12 7.31 -1.13
N ALA A 101 8.35 7.46 -0.66
CA ALA A 101 9.09 8.72 -0.65
C ALA A 101 10.53 8.47 -1.12
N LYS A 102 10.96 9.14 -2.18
CA LYS A 102 12.29 8.95 -2.77
C LYS A 102 13.31 9.86 -2.06
N PRO A 103 14.24 9.30 -1.26
CA PRO A 103 15.31 10.09 -0.68
C PRO A 103 16.37 10.42 -1.75
N ILE A 104 16.93 11.62 -1.70
CA ILE A 104 18.08 12.04 -2.49
C ILE A 104 19.11 12.70 -1.57
N ALA A 105 20.38 12.68 -1.98
CA ALA A 105 21.40 13.49 -1.34
C ALA A 105 21.28 14.96 -1.79
N THR A 106 21.70 15.88 -0.93
CA THR A 106 21.79 17.32 -1.24
C THR A 106 23.25 17.78 -1.22
N ASP A 107 23.46 19.07 -1.53
CA ASP A 107 24.76 19.72 -1.36
C ASP A 107 25.06 20.11 0.11
N SER A 108 24.11 19.90 1.03
CA SER A 108 24.34 20.18 2.45
C SER A 108 25.41 19.25 3.02
N PRO A 109 26.44 19.78 3.71
CA PRO A 109 27.55 18.97 4.22
C PRO A 109 27.08 17.85 5.16
N CYS A 110 27.48 16.61 4.86
CA CYS A 110 27.26 15.49 5.77
C CYS A 110 28.31 15.54 6.89
N VAL A 111 27.87 15.28 8.12
CA VAL A 111 28.75 15.17 9.30
C VAL A 111 29.08 13.72 9.66
N GLU A 112 28.78 12.78 8.75
CA GLU A 112 29.12 11.35 8.89
C GLU A 112 28.61 10.71 10.20
N CYS A 113 27.48 11.20 10.73
CA CYS A 113 26.91 10.69 11.99
C CYS A 113 26.30 9.29 11.90
N MET A 114 26.29 8.67 10.72
CA MET A 114 25.81 7.31 10.42
C MET A 114 24.34 6.99 10.75
N LYS A 115 23.56 7.90 11.35
CA LYS A 115 22.15 7.67 11.73
C LYS A 115 21.26 7.15 10.59
N CYS A 116 21.47 7.62 9.37
CA CYS A 116 20.70 7.17 8.21
C CYS A 116 20.99 5.71 7.84
N VAL A 117 22.23 5.24 8.03
CA VAL A 117 22.64 3.85 7.85
C VAL A 117 22.09 2.99 8.98
N GLU A 118 22.19 3.45 10.22
CA GLU A 118 21.71 2.73 11.41
C GLU A 118 20.17 2.53 11.43
N ILE A 119 19.40 3.52 10.98
CA ILE A 119 17.93 3.41 10.94
C ILE A 119 17.43 2.55 9.78
N CYS A 120 18.25 2.35 8.74
CA CYS A 120 17.84 1.63 7.55
C CYS A 120 17.71 0.13 7.85
N LYS A 121 16.56 -0.44 7.53
CA LYS A 121 16.31 -1.89 7.68
C LYS A 121 16.69 -2.69 6.44
N GLU A 122 17.02 -2.00 5.36
CA GLU A 122 17.41 -2.59 4.08
C GLU A 122 18.94 -2.46 3.98
N ASP A 123 19.65 -3.50 4.43
CA ASP A 123 21.11 -3.49 4.52
C ASP A 123 21.75 -3.06 3.19
N GLY A 124 22.57 -2.01 3.23
CA GLY A 124 23.26 -1.47 2.05
C GLY A 124 22.45 -0.49 1.18
N ALA A 125 21.15 -0.29 1.47
CA ALA A 125 20.32 0.66 0.70
C ALA A 125 20.74 2.13 0.87
N VAL A 126 21.42 2.46 1.97
CA VAL A 126 22.05 3.76 2.19
C VAL A 126 23.46 3.55 2.76
N GLN A 127 24.42 4.28 2.20
CA GLN A 127 25.82 4.24 2.57
C GLN A 127 26.36 5.67 2.65
N ILE A 128 27.45 5.87 3.39
CA ILE A 128 28.22 7.12 3.37
C ILE A 128 29.52 6.85 2.63
N ILE A 129 29.74 7.55 1.52
CA ILE A 129 30.95 7.46 0.69
C ILE A 129 31.44 8.89 0.48
N ASP A 130 32.72 9.15 0.75
CA ASP A 130 33.34 10.48 0.63
C ASP A 130 32.52 11.59 1.30
N ALA A 131 32.10 11.35 2.55
CA ALA A 131 31.24 12.23 3.33
C ALA A 131 29.92 12.62 2.64
N LYS A 132 29.35 11.73 1.80
CA LYS A 132 28.04 11.92 1.16
C LYS A 132 27.15 10.69 1.27
N PRO A 133 25.83 10.87 1.49
CA PRO A 133 24.87 9.78 1.37
C PRO A 133 24.78 9.26 -0.08
N VAL A 134 24.87 7.95 -0.24
CA VAL A 134 24.70 7.23 -1.50
C VAL A 134 23.62 6.18 -1.30
N PHE A 135 22.69 6.07 -2.25
CA PHE A 135 21.53 5.16 -2.15
C PHE A 135 21.58 4.07 -3.21
N ASP A 136 21.35 2.82 -2.79
CA ASP A 136 20.98 1.74 -3.70
C ASP A 136 19.46 1.62 -3.73
N TYR A 137 18.86 2.16 -4.80
CA TYR A 137 17.41 2.15 -4.96
C TYR A 137 16.81 0.78 -5.30
N ASN A 138 17.63 -0.24 -5.59
CA ASN A 138 17.13 -1.61 -5.75
C ASN A 138 16.84 -2.27 -4.39
N LEU A 139 17.55 -1.84 -3.35
CA LEU A 139 17.36 -2.29 -1.97
C LEU A 139 16.40 -1.37 -1.21
N CYS A 140 16.39 -0.08 -1.54
CA CYS A 140 15.55 0.90 -0.87
C CYS A 140 14.05 0.61 -1.06
N VAL A 141 13.33 0.51 0.07
CA VAL A 141 11.86 0.39 0.06
C VAL A 141 11.13 1.74 0.06
N PHE A 142 11.87 2.87 0.01
CA PHE A 142 11.32 4.24 -0.04
C PHE A 142 10.48 4.64 1.19
N CYS A 143 10.93 4.28 2.39
CA CYS A 143 10.22 4.54 3.66
C CYS A 143 10.44 5.93 4.27
N GLU A 144 11.33 6.74 3.72
CA GLU A 144 11.67 8.11 4.18
C GLU A 144 12.44 8.22 5.52
N ASP A 145 12.65 7.11 6.25
CA ASP A 145 13.26 7.14 7.59
C ASP A 145 14.68 7.72 7.61
N CYS A 146 15.49 7.44 6.57
CA CYS A 146 16.85 8.00 6.44
C CYS A 146 16.86 9.53 6.36
N ALA A 147 15.88 10.13 5.67
CA ALA A 147 15.74 11.58 5.57
C ALA A 147 15.30 12.18 6.92
N LYS A 148 14.34 11.54 7.61
CA LYS A 148 13.83 12.01 8.92
C LYS A 148 14.91 12.13 9.99
N VAL A 149 15.93 11.25 9.95
CA VAL A 149 16.99 11.22 10.97
C VAL A 149 18.22 12.04 10.60
N CYS A 150 18.28 12.61 9.39
CA CYS A 150 19.43 13.38 8.93
C CYS A 150 19.44 14.79 9.57
N PRO A 151 20.38 15.10 10.48
CA PRO A 151 20.36 16.36 11.21
C PRO A 151 20.84 17.57 10.38
N THR A 152 21.51 17.31 9.25
CA THR A 152 22.12 18.33 8.38
C THR A 152 21.34 18.55 7.09
N GLU A 153 20.22 17.85 6.91
CA GLU A 153 19.45 17.86 5.65
C GLU A 153 20.29 17.47 4.42
N SER A 154 21.38 16.71 4.63
CA SER A 154 22.16 16.08 3.55
C SER A 154 21.34 15.01 2.80
N ILE A 155 20.20 14.60 3.37
CA ILE A 155 19.21 13.74 2.75
C ILE A 155 17.86 14.45 2.81
N VAL A 156 17.21 14.60 1.66
CA VAL A 156 15.84 15.14 1.55
C VAL A 156 14.97 14.23 0.71
N ILE A 157 13.65 14.46 0.72
CA ILE A 157 12.70 13.74 -0.13
C ILE A 157 12.48 14.52 -1.42
N GLU A 158 12.89 13.95 -2.55
CA GLU A 158 12.67 14.53 -3.89
C GLU A 158 11.19 14.51 -4.28
N LYS A 159 10.54 13.35 -4.07
CA LYS A 159 9.14 13.13 -4.43
C LYS A 159 8.46 12.13 -3.52
N LYS A 160 7.16 12.34 -3.32
CA LYS A 160 6.25 11.42 -2.64
C LYS A 160 5.17 10.97 -3.62
N GLY A 161 4.66 9.76 -3.42
CA GLY A 161 3.56 9.22 -4.21
C GLY A 161 3.19 7.82 -3.77
N ALA A 162 2.52 7.08 -4.63
CA ALA A 162 2.10 5.71 -4.37
C ALA A 162 2.75 4.69 -5.31
N LYS A 163 3.16 3.55 -4.75
CA LYS A 163 3.36 2.32 -5.50
C LYS A 163 2.01 1.72 -5.83
N VAL A 164 1.61 1.75 -7.09
CA VAL A 164 0.34 1.17 -7.55
C VAL A 164 0.57 -0.26 -7.99
N MET A 165 -0.21 -1.18 -7.42
CA MET A 165 -0.13 -2.60 -7.67
C MET A 165 -1.50 -3.16 -8.06
N ALA A 166 -1.53 -4.12 -8.97
CA ALA A 166 -2.77 -4.75 -9.38
C ALA A 166 -2.60 -6.22 -9.77
N ASN A 167 -3.72 -6.90 -10.00
CA ASN A 167 -3.77 -8.29 -10.48
C ASN A 167 -3.21 -9.32 -9.49
N GLY A 168 -3.21 -8.99 -8.19
CA GLY A 168 -2.91 -9.92 -7.11
C GLY A 168 -4.16 -10.66 -6.62
N LYS A 169 -3.95 -11.83 -6.02
CA LYS A 169 -5.02 -12.59 -5.35
C LYS A 169 -4.47 -13.54 -4.30
N LEU A 170 -5.25 -13.72 -3.24
CA LEU A 170 -5.10 -14.81 -2.29
C LEU A 170 -6.25 -15.81 -2.49
N GLY A 171 -5.95 -17.11 -2.48
CA GLY A 171 -6.93 -18.16 -2.72
C GLY A 171 -6.25 -19.46 -3.19
N ARG A 172 -6.98 -20.33 -3.89
CA ARG A 172 -6.46 -21.62 -4.37
C ARG A 172 -5.22 -21.51 -5.26
N HIS A 173 -5.09 -20.39 -5.99
CA HIS A 173 -3.93 -20.07 -6.83
C HIS A 173 -3.44 -18.66 -6.45
N PRO A 174 -2.58 -18.53 -5.42
CA PRO A 174 -2.06 -17.24 -5.00
C PRO A 174 -1.24 -16.59 -6.12
N LYS A 175 -1.34 -15.26 -6.22
CA LYS A 175 -0.52 -14.46 -7.13
C LYS A 175 -0.20 -13.12 -6.47
N ILE A 176 1.08 -12.75 -6.48
CA ILE A 176 1.52 -11.42 -6.07
C ILE A 176 1.12 -10.41 -7.16
N ALA A 177 0.62 -9.27 -6.73
CA ALA A 177 0.24 -8.17 -7.60
C ALA A 177 1.45 -7.65 -8.36
N ASN A 178 1.24 -7.29 -9.63
CA ASN A 178 2.23 -6.62 -10.45
C ASN A 178 2.34 -5.16 -10.00
N VAL A 179 3.56 -4.62 -9.97
CA VAL A 179 3.77 -3.18 -9.82
C VAL A 179 3.49 -2.54 -11.17
N LEU A 180 2.49 -1.65 -11.22
CA LEU A 180 2.11 -0.96 -12.45
C LEU A 180 2.73 0.44 -12.53
N LYS A 181 2.93 1.08 -11.37
CA LYS A 181 3.52 2.43 -11.29
C LYS A 181 4.18 2.65 -9.94
N GLU A 182 5.26 3.42 -9.92
CA GLU A 182 5.91 3.90 -8.69
C GLU A 182 5.79 5.42 -8.59
N PHE A 183 5.72 5.93 -7.36
CA PHE A 183 5.54 7.37 -7.07
C PHE A 183 4.35 8.00 -7.81
N ALA A 184 3.26 7.26 -8.00
CA ALA A 184 2.07 7.74 -8.68
C ALA A 184 1.39 8.88 -7.89
N THR A 185 0.90 9.87 -8.62
CA THR A 185 0.00 10.91 -8.09
C THR A 185 -1.40 10.35 -7.85
N GLU A 186 -2.27 11.10 -7.17
CA GLU A 186 -3.67 10.68 -6.99
C GLU A 186 -4.40 10.44 -8.33
N ASP A 187 -4.21 11.33 -9.31
CA ASP A 187 -4.87 11.21 -10.61
C ASP A 187 -4.42 9.93 -11.35
N GLU A 188 -3.11 9.64 -11.30
CA GLU A 188 -2.55 8.43 -11.89
C GLU A 188 -3.03 7.15 -11.19
N ILE A 189 -3.26 7.17 -9.87
CA ILE A 189 -3.90 6.05 -9.15
C ILE A 189 -5.29 5.79 -9.74
N TYR A 190 -6.09 6.83 -9.99
CA TYR A 190 -7.44 6.68 -10.51
C TYR A 190 -7.49 6.24 -11.97
N GLU A 191 -6.55 6.68 -12.80
CA GLU A 191 -6.40 6.21 -14.17
C GLU A 191 -6.12 4.70 -14.19
N VAL A 192 -5.09 4.26 -13.45
CA VAL A 192 -4.75 2.83 -13.37
C VAL A 192 -5.89 2.00 -12.78
N LEU A 193 -6.64 2.54 -11.80
CA LEU A 193 -7.79 1.84 -11.24
C LEU A 193 -8.90 1.60 -12.28
N LYS A 194 -9.16 2.57 -13.16
CA LYS A 194 -10.16 2.41 -14.24
C LYS A 194 -9.77 1.26 -15.16
N ASP A 195 -8.52 1.25 -15.62
CA ASP A 195 -8.01 0.20 -16.51
C ASP A 195 -8.14 -1.19 -15.86
N VAL A 196 -7.77 -1.31 -14.58
CA VAL A 196 -7.87 -2.57 -13.82
C VAL A 196 -9.34 -3.00 -13.62
N ALA A 197 -10.24 -2.05 -13.34
CA ALA A 197 -11.66 -2.34 -13.18
C ALA A 197 -12.29 -2.80 -14.50
N GLU A 198 -11.97 -2.15 -15.62
CA GLU A 198 -12.42 -2.54 -16.96
C GLU A 198 -11.87 -3.91 -17.36
N GLU A 199 -10.58 -4.18 -17.14
CA GLU A 199 -9.98 -5.50 -17.36
C GLU A 199 -10.71 -6.58 -16.54
N TYR A 200 -10.99 -6.30 -15.26
CA TYR A 200 -11.73 -7.22 -14.40
C TYR A 200 -13.15 -7.51 -14.91
N MET A 201 -13.83 -6.50 -15.45
CA MET A 201 -15.18 -6.68 -16.00
C MET A 201 -15.18 -7.54 -17.27
N ASN A 202 -14.13 -7.42 -18.09
CA ASN A 202 -13.96 -8.14 -19.36
C ASN A 202 -13.47 -9.59 -19.22
N GLN A 203 -13.03 -10.00 -18.03
CA GLN A 203 -12.68 -11.39 -17.77
C GLN A 203 -13.93 -12.29 -17.83
N LYS A 204 -13.91 -13.24 -18.77
CA LYS A 204 -14.94 -14.27 -18.97
C LYS A 204 -15.00 -15.25 -17.79
#